data_AF-A0A925TFQ6-F1
#
_entry.id   AF-A0A925TFQ6-F1
#
_cell.length_a   1.000
_cell.length_b   1.000
_cell.length_c   1.000
_cell.angle_alpha   90.00
_cell.angle_beta   90.00
_cell.angle_gamma   90.00
#
_symmetry.space_group_name_H-M   'P 1'
#
loop_
_entity.id
_entity.type
_entity.pdbx_description
1 polymer ?
#
loop_
_entity_poly.entity_id
_entity_poly.type
_entity_poly.pdbx_seq_one_letter_code
_entity_poly.pdbx_strand_id
1 'polypeptide(L)'
;NDKMQDGLYTMVIRVSGNQDPMNDSDAIVEIGYSPDRIVKDARGGLAIDYSYRILQSAQYTKLKAKIKGGVVETEQVEHLHTPRIAWFYDQTGDTNFTKGKIRLTIASDGFSGTGLIGGFRNWHDLYAENTFAQDGGQQGIREHEDHVALYYALRRNADGMYNEKTGKYDGISSVYRIKMSSAFVVDPVTPMEIPKLVLDEPRKIAFEATRLAMMKGAQTRIPQLVPPGTSEAAVGIMEGLLEDLPSADYFLKTLYRQRYEGEDENGFPPWSDQYRRYKPMKAQPKKPQQQVNAGSVTASATP
;
A
#
# COMPACT_ATOMS: atom_id res chain seq x y z
N ASN A 1 1.46 11.58 0.20
CA ASN A 1 0.62 10.57 0.85
C ASN A 1 -0.14 11.31 1.95
N ASP A 2 -1.43 11.51 1.74
CA ASP A 2 -2.37 12.16 2.68
C ASP A 2 -2.54 11.35 3.95
N LYS A 3 -2.62 10.02 3.85
CA LYS A 3 -2.79 9.11 5.00
C LYS A 3 -1.67 9.23 6.04
N MET A 4 -0.43 9.35 5.58
CA MET A 4 0.72 9.61 6.45
C MET A 4 0.59 10.97 7.15
N GLN A 5 0.21 12.02 6.40
CA GLN A 5 0.01 13.36 6.96
C GLN A 5 -1.17 13.43 7.94
N ASP A 6 -2.20 12.58 7.75
CA ASP A 6 -3.36 12.45 8.63
C ASP A 6 -3.08 11.54 9.84
N GLY A 7 -1.86 11.01 9.97
CA GLY A 7 -1.42 10.25 11.13
C GLY A 7 -1.79 8.77 11.12
N LEU A 8 -2.07 8.18 9.94
CA LEU A 8 -2.27 6.74 9.79
C LEU A 8 -1.00 5.97 10.17
N TYR A 9 0.13 6.44 9.66
CA TYR A 9 1.46 5.91 9.94
C TYR A 9 2.48 7.03 9.79
N THR A 10 3.66 6.88 10.41
CA THR A 10 4.73 7.86 10.35
C THR A 10 6.05 7.18 10.04
N MET A 11 6.72 7.65 8.98
CA MET A 11 8.08 7.24 8.64
C MET A 11 9.06 8.30 9.13
N VAL A 12 10.08 7.88 9.85
CA VAL A 12 11.19 8.73 10.28
C VAL A 12 12.45 8.26 9.57
N ILE A 13 13.22 9.22 9.05
CA ILE A 13 14.55 8.98 8.49
C ILE A 13 15.54 9.78 9.35
N ARG A 14 16.37 9.09 10.10
CA ARG A 14 17.45 9.67 10.89
C ARG A 14 18.72 9.68 10.05
N VAL A 15 19.32 10.87 9.90
CA VAL A 15 20.68 11.05 9.40
C VAL A 15 21.54 11.50 10.57
N SER A 16 22.61 10.76 10.85
CA SER A 16 23.52 11.05 11.96
C SER A 16 24.96 10.99 11.49
N GLY A 17 25.82 11.84 12.02
CA GLY A 17 27.23 11.91 11.69
C GLY A 17 28.01 12.65 12.76
N ASN A 18 29.31 12.81 12.55
CA ASN A 18 30.23 13.47 13.50
C ASN A 18 30.92 14.70 12.88
N GLN A 19 30.58 15.06 11.63
CA GLN A 19 31.16 16.18 10.89
C GLN A 19 30.09 17.23 10.54
N ASP A 20 30.39 18.10 9.56
CA ASP A 20 29.44 19.06 9.01
C ASP A 20 28.19 18.33 8.47
N PRO A 21 26.96 18.68 8.91
CA PRO A 21 25.73 18.08 8.40
C PRO A 21 25.54 18.18 6.88
N MET A 22 26.25 19.09 6.21
CA MET A 22 26.25 19.22 4.75
C MET A 22 27.40 18.46 4.08
N ASN A 23 28.43 18.04 4.83
CA ASN A 23 29.62 17.36 4.33
C ASN A 23 30.18 16.40 5.39
N ASP A 24 29.78 15.13 5.33
CA ASP A 24 30.24 14.08 6.25
C ASP A 24 30.58 12.81 5.45
N SER A 25 31.82 12.34 5.56
CA SER A 25 32.29 11.15 4.84
C SER A 25 31.89 9.82 5.49
N ASP A 26 31.36 9.85 6.71
CA ASP A 26 31.05 8.68 7.54
C ASP A 26 29.73 8.87 8.32
N ALA A 27 28.67 9.20 7.58
CA ALA A 27 27.34 9.35 8.13
C ALA A 27 26.62 7.99 8.20
N ILE A 28 25.54 7.95 8.99
CA ILE A 28 24.61 6.82 9.07
C ILE A 28 23.21 7.32 8.72
N VAL A 29 22.51 6.55 7.88
CA VAL A 29 21.08 6.72 7.62
C VAL A 29 20.34 5.56 8.24
N GLU A 30 19.30 5.88 8.98
CA GLU A 30 18.34 4.92 9.51
C GLU A 30 16.94 5.35 9.11
N ILE A 31 16.10 4.39 8.78
CA ILE A 31 14.70 4.61 8.43
C ILE A 31 13.86 3.77 9.37
N GLY A 32 12.69 4.22 9.80
CA GLY A 32 11.86 3.41 10.67
C GLY A 32 10.46 3.96 10.90
N TYR A 33 9.67 3.17 11.60
CA TYR A 33 8.31 3.52 11.99
C TYR A 33 8.32 4.32 13.29
N SER A 34 7.50 5.37 13.33
CA SER A 34 7.26 6.15 14.54
C SER A 34 5.86 5.91 15.09
N PRO A 35 5.70 5.74 16.43
CA PRO A 35 4.37 5.63 17.05
C PRO A 35 3.66 6.99 17.05
N ASP A 36 4.43 8.06 16.84
CA ASP A 36 4.01 9.43 16.95
C ASP A 36 3.36 9.84 15.63
N ARG A 37 2.20 10.49 15.70
CA ARG A 37 1.49 10.96 14.52
C ARG A 37 2.15 12.23 14.01
N ILE A 38 2.20 12.37 12.70
CA ILE A 38 2.59 13.62 12.06
C ILE A 38 1.70 14.76 12.55
N VAL A 39 2.32 15.85 12.98
CA VAL A 39 1.62 17.07 13.40
C VAL A 39 1.59 18.07 12.25
N LYS A 40 0.41 18.66 12.01
CA LYS A 40 0.22 19.70 11.00
C LYS A 40 0.32 21.09 11.62
N ASP A 41 0.89 22.04 10.89
CA ASP A 41 0.88 23.45 11.27
C ASP A 41 -0.50 24.10 10.99
N ALA A 42 -0.70 25.35 11.43
CA ALA A 42 -1.95 26.08 11.23
C ALA A 42 -2.32 26.32 9.75
N ARG A 43 -1.40 26.08 8.81
CA ARG A 43 -1.60 26.20 7.36
C ARG A 43 -1.80 24.83 6.69
N GLY A 44 -1.87 23.76 7.47
CA GLY A 44 -2.02 22.39 6.99
C GLY A 44 -0.73 21.77 6.43
N GLY A 45 0.41 22.44 6.59
CA GLY A 45 1.73 21.89 6.28
C GLY A 45 2.24 20.98 7.39
N LEU A 46 3.41 20.35 7.20
CA LEU A 46 4.06 19.60 8.27
C LEU A 46 4.68 20.57 9.28
N ALA A 47 4.37 20.39 10.55
CA ALA A 47 5.01 21.17 11.60
C ALA A 47 6.47 20.73 11.76
N ILE A 48 7.37 21.71 11.65
CA ILE A 48 8.78 21.56 12.01
C ILE A 48 8.92 21.67 13.53
N ASP A 49 10.05 21.23 14.09
CA ASP A 49 10.36 21.27 15.54
C ASP A 49 9.59 20.29 16.44
N TYR A 50 9.07 19.21 15.87
CA TYR A 50 8.51 18.10 16.63
C TYR A 50 9.51 16.96 16.83
N SER A 51 9.34 16.25 17.95
CA SER A 51 10.10 15.06 18.28
C SER A 51 9.33 13.81 17.89
N TYR A 52 9.99 12.89 17.20
CA TYR A 52 9.43 11.59 16.82
C TYR A 52 10.34 10.48 17.31
N ARG A 53 9.75 9.37 17.74
CA ARG A 53 10.48 8.20 18.21
C ARG A 53 10.68 7.18 17.10
N ILE A 54 11.77 6.43 17.15
CA ILE A 54 11.96 5.20 16.36
C ILE A 54 11.93 4.02 17.34
N LEU A 55 10.93 3.15 17.21
CA LEU A 55 10.60 2.17 18.26
C LEU A 55 11.53 0.98 18.29
N GLN A 56 11.90 0.49 17.11
CA GLN A 56 12.66 -0.74 16.91
C GLN A 56 13.70 -0.53 15.82
N SER A 57 14.73 0.25 16.14
CA SER A 57 15.87 0.49 15.22
C SER A 57 16.49 -0.79 14.68
N ALA A 58 16.47 -1.88 15.46
CA ALA A 58 16.99 -3.19 15.04
C ALA A 58 16.12 -3.89 13.98
N GLN A 59 14.84 -3.55 13.86
CA GLN A 59 13.96 -4.09 12.82
C GLN A 59 14.12 -3.36 11.50
N TYR A 60 14.70 -2.16 11.51
CA TYR A 60 14.88 -1.39 10.30
C TYR A 60 16.35 -1.24 9.93
N THR A 61 16.60 -0.93 8.66
CA THR A 61 17.96 -0.89 8.15
C THR A 61 18.69 0.38 8.59
N LYS A 62 19.88 0.20 9.16
CA LYS A 62 20.91 1.23 9.28
C LYS A 62 21.92 1.07 8.16
N LEU A 63 22.23 2.18 7.50
CA LEU A 63 23.03 2.22 6.28
C LEU A 63 24.21 3.17 6.49
N LYS A 64 25.41 2.76 6.05
CA LYS A 64 26.50 3.73 5.90
C LYS A 64 26.16 4.72 4.79
N ALA A 65 26.55 5.96 4.98
CA ALA A 65 26.24 7.05 4.06
C ALA A 65 27.38 8.06 3.97
N LYS A 66 27.36 8.82 2.88
CA LYS A 66 28.20 10.01 2.69
C LYS A 66 27.31 11.20 2.40
N ILE A 67 27.63 12.33 2.99
CA ILE A 67 27.00 13.61 2.74
C ILE A 67 28.00 14.49 1.99
N LYS A 68 27.58 15.04 0.85
CA LYS A 68 28.37 16.00 0.07
C LYS A 68 27.46 17.11 -0.44
N GLY A 69 27.68 18.34 0.02
CA GLY A 69 26.86 19.49 -0.32
C GLY A 69 25.36 19.27 -0.03
N GLY A 70 25.02 18.63 1.09
CA GLY A 70 23.64 18.33 1.48
C GLY A 70 23.00 17.13 0.76
N VAL A 71 23.71 16.46 -0.15
CA VAL A 71 23.26 15.20 -0.76
C VAL A 71 23.74 14.05 0.10
N VAL A 72 22.80 13.32 0.70
CA VAL A 72 23.07 12.10 1.47
C VAL A 72 22.92 10.91 0.53
N GLU A 73 23.96 10.11 0.39
CA GLU A 73 23.95 8.90 -0.43
C GLU A 73 24.39 7.70 0.40
N THR A 74 23.51 6.70 0.50
CA THR A 74 23.81 5.48 1.25
C THR A 74 24.61 4.50 0.41
N GLU A 75 25.25 3.55 1.09
CA GLU A 75 25.62 2.29 0.45
C GLU A 75 24.37 1.57 -0.09
N GLN A 76 24.60 0.64 -1.03
CA GLN A 76 23.57 -0.29 -1.47
C GLN A 76 23.65 -1.55 -0.61
N VAL A 77 22.53 -1.98 -0.06
CA VAL A 77 22.45 -3.20 0.76
C VAL A 77 21.56 -4.25 0.11
N GLU A 78 21.82 -5.52 0.39
CA GLU A 78 21.00 -6.59 -0.16
C GLU A 78 19.57 -6.55 0.37
N HIS A 79 19.36 -6.17 1.63
CA HIS A 79 18.05 -6.09 2.27
C HIS A 79 17.85 -4.72 2.92
N LEU A 80 17.01 -3.90 2.31
CA LEU A 80 16.55 -2.63 2.88
C LEU A 80 15.11 -2.78 3.37
N HIS A 81 14.94 -2.79 4.68
CA HIS A 81 13.67 -2.89 5.39
C HIS A 81 13.20 -1.48 5.77
N THR A 82 12.00 -1.14 5.33
CA THR A 82 11.36 0.16 5.54
C THR A 82 9.90 -0.01 5.97
N PRO A 83 9.27 0.98 6.61
CA PRO A 83 7.82 0.98 6.76
C PRO A 83 7.09 0.92 5.40
N ARG A 84 6.02 0.13 5.32
CA ARG A 84 5.13 0.04 4.16
C ARG A 84 4.26 1.28 4.05
N ILE A 85 4.06 1.73 2.81
CA ILE A 85 3.04 2.74 2.49
C ILE A 85 1.65 2.11 2.69
N ALA A 86 0.84 2.70 3.54
CA ALA A 86 -0.49 2.18 3.88
C ALA A 86 -1.60 3.19 3.53
N TRP A 87 -2.77 2.67 3.16
CA TRP A 87 -3.99 3.46 2.96
C TRP A 87 -4.99 3.32 4.11
N PHE A 88 -4.97 2.17 4.77
CA PHE A 88 -5.66 1.89 6.03
C PHE A 88 -4.73 1.23 7.05
N TYR A 89 -5.22 1.12 8.27
CA TYR A 89 -4.40 0.66 9.39
C TYR A 89 -3.99 -0.81 9.24
N ASP A 90 -4.89 -1.66 8.78
CA ASP A 90 -4.67 -3.09 8.53
C ASP A 90 -3.66 -3.35 7.40
N GLN A 91 -3.37 -2.35 6.56
CA GLN A 91 -2.32 -2.39 5.56
C GLN A 91 -0.94 -1.92 6.06
N THR A 92 -0.87 -1.39 7.29
CA THR A 92 0.43 -0.99 7.88
C THR A 92 1.33 -2.20 8.07
N GLY A 93 2.63 -2.01 7.92
CA GLY A 93 3.59 -3.09 8.11
C GLY A 93 4.91 -2.75 7.44
N ASP A 94 5.56 -3.78 6.92
CA ASP A 94 6.92 -3.70 6.41
C ASP A 94 6.98 -3.81 4.89
N THR A 95 7.91 -3.06 4.31
CA THR A 95 8.30 -3.11 2.92
C THR A 95 9.79 -3.37 2.82
N ASN A 96 10.14 -4.41 2.06
CA ASN A 96 11.52 -4.79 1.80
C ASN A 96 11.90 -4.50 0.35
N PHE A 97 13.11 -3.97 0.18
CA PHE A 97 13.77 -3.82 -1.11
C PHE A 97 15.01 -4.71 -1.16
N THR A 98 15.14 -5.49 -2.23
CA THR A 98 16.39 -6.14 -2.60
C THR A 98 17.30 -5.14 -3.31
N LYS A 99 18.60 -5.14 -3.01
CA LYS A 99 19.57 -4.15 -3.54
C LYS A 99 19.11 -2.71 -3.27
N GLY A 100 18.64 -2.50 -2.05
CA GLY A 100 18.06 -1.23 -1.62
C GLY A 100 19.10 -0.13 -1.45
N LYS A 101 18.73 1.11 -1.78
CA LYS A 101 19.54 2.32 -1.62
C LYS A 101 18.66 3.53 -1.34
N ILE A 102 19.19 4.45 -0.55
CA ILE A 102 18.55 5.74 -0.24
C ILE A 102 19.44 6.88 -0.74
N ARG A 103 18.82 7.87 -1.39
CA ARG A 103 19.46 9.14 -1.74
C ARG A 103 18.58 10.30 -1.31
N LEU A 104 19.09 11.15 -0.44
CA LEU A 104 18.38 12.31 0.08
C LEU A 104 19.08 13.59 -0.37
N THR A 105 18.35 14.70 -0.37
CA THR A 105 18.86 16.04 -0.58
C THR A 105 18.23 16.93 0.47
N ILE A 106 19.08 17.39 1.39
CA ILE A 106 18.75 18.38 2.42
C ILE A 106 18.68 19.74 1.73
N ALA A 107 17.58 20.46 1.89
CA ALA A 107 17.45 21.79 1.34
C ALA A 107 18.37 22.77 2.09
N SER A 108 18.74 23.87 1.43
CA SER A 108 19.59 24.90 2.02
C SER A 108 18.97 25.59 3.23
N ASP A 109 17.66 25.46 3.44
CA ASP A 109 16.96 25.97 4.62
C ASP A 109 17.21 25.13 5.88
N GLY A 110 17.73 23.89 5.75
CA GLY A 110 17.93 22.95 6.86
C GLY A 110 16.63 22.35 7.43
N PHE A 111 15.45 22.77 6.93
CA PHE A 111 14.13 22.40 7.46
C PHE A 111 13.35 21.48 6.52
N SER A 112 13.76 21.37 5.26
CA SER A 112 13.08 20.54 4.27
C SER A 112 14.05 19.66 3.49
N GLY A 113 13.51 18.64 2.84
CA GLY A 113 14.30 17.75 2.00
C GLY A 113 13.46 16.95 1.02
N THR A 114 14.15 16.37 0.05
CA THR A 114 13.58 15.40 -0.90
C THR A 114 14.47 14.20 -1.02
N GLY A 115 13.94 13.08 -1.50
CA GLY A 115 14.76 11.90 -1.67
C GLY A 115 14.09 10.80 -2.46
N LEU A 116 14.88 9.75 -2.67
CA LEU A 116 14.50 8.51 -3.31
C LEU A 116 14.88 7.35 -2.39
N ILE A 117 13.96 6.44 -2.18
CA ILE A 117 14.21 5.11 -1.62
C ILE A 117 13.95 4.14 -2.76
N GLY A 118 14.91 3.30 -3.14
CA GLY A 118 14.75 2.42 -4.29
C GLY A 118 15.47 1.10 -4.18
N GLY A 119 15.10 0.18 -5.06
CA GLY A 119 15.61 -1.19 -5.16
C GLY A 119 14.60 -2.07 -5.90
N PHE A 120 14.71 -3.38 -5.76
CA PHE A 120 13.72 -4.32 -6.30
C PHE A 120 12.71 -4.70 -5.22
N ARG A 121 11.42 -4.53 -5.51
CA ARG A 121 10.34 -5.07 -4.66
C ARG A 121 9.78 -6.35 -5.29
N ASN A 122 9.32 -7.28 -4.45
CA ASN A 122 8.57 -8.43 -4.96
C ASN A 122 7.29 -7.93 -5.65
N TRP A 123 7.12 -8.22 -6.93
CA TRP A 123 5.98 -7.70 -7.68
C TRP A 123 4.65 -8.33 -7.23
N HIS A 124 4.67 -9.50 -6.58
CA HIS A 124 3.46 -10.10 -5.98
C HIS A 124 2.95 -9.26 -4.80
N ASP A 125 3.87 -8.66 -4.04
CA ASP A 125 3.51 -7.78 -2.92
C ASP A 125 2.82 -6.53 -3.45
N LEU A 126 3.41 -5.91 -4.48
CA LEU A 126 2.82 -4.75 -5.15
C LEU A 126 1.46 -5.06 -5.75
N TYR A 127 1.32 -6.24 -6.38
CA TYR A 127 0.06 -6.68 -6.95
C TYR A 127 -1.04 -6.75 -5.88
N ALA A 128 -0.77 -7.44 -4.77
CA ALA A 128 -1.77 -7.64 -3.73
C ALA A 128 -2.03 -6.36 -2.91
N GLU A 129 -0.98 -5.58 -2.61
CA GLU A 129 -1.11 -4.27 -1.93
C GLU A 129 -1.98 -3.30 -2.75
N ASN A 130 -1.78 -3.25 -4.07
CA ASN A 130 -2.56 -2.38 -4.94
C ASN A 130 -4.01 -2.87 -5.09
N THR A 131 -4.20 -4.18 -5.27
CA THR A 131 -5.52 -4.81 -5.36
C THR A 131 -6.43 -4.42 -4.18
N PHE A 132 -5.86 -4.33 -2.98
CA PHE A 132 -6.62 -4.07 -1.75
C PHE A 132 -6.39 -2.68 -1.16
N ALA A 133 -5.80 -1.74 -1.91
CA ALA A 133 -5.41 -0.42 -1.38
C ALA A 133 -6.57 0.42 -0.83
N GLN A 134 -7.81 0.29 -1.32
CA GLN A 134 -8.99 1.00 -0.77
C GLN A 134 -10.18 0.06 -0.54
N ASP A 135 -10.53 -0.68 -1.58
CA ASP A 135 -11.21 -1.96 -1.58
C ASP A 135 -11.08 -2.44 -3.04
N GLY A 136 -11.09 -3.75 -3.30
CA GLY A 136 -10.84 -4.27 -4.66
C GLY A 136 -11.84 -3.77 -5.70
N GLY A 137 -13.06 -3.41 -5.26
CA GLY A 137 -14.10 -2.89 -6.12
C GLY A 137 -13.89 -1.43 -6.52
N GLN A 138 -13.40 -0.58 -5.62
CA GLN A 138 -13.05 0.80 -5.91
C GLN A 138 -11.90 0.87 -6.91
N GLN A 139 -10.90 0.02 -6.79
CA GLN A 139 -9.80 -0.01 -7.76
C GLN A 139 -10.31 -0.36 -9.17
N GLY A 140 -11.19 -1.37 -9.29
CA GLY A 140 -11.70 -1.76 -10.60
C GLY A 140 -12.77 -0.84 -11.20
N ILE A 141 -13.69 -0.30 -10.39
CA ILE A 141 -14.80 0.54 -10.86
C ILE A 141 -14.41 2.02 -10.91
N ARG A 142 -13.84 2.57 -9.82
CA ARG A 142 -13.56 4.01 -9.70
C ARG A 142 -12.25 4.39 -10.36
N GLU A 143 -11.20 3.58 -10.16
CA GLU A 143 -9.87 3.84 -10.71
C GLU A 143 -9.67 3.16 -12.09
N HIS A 144 -10.67 2.43 -12.57
CA HIS A 144 -10.66 1.73 -13.86
C HIS A 144 -9.47 0.79 -14.03
N GLU A 145 -9.07 0.12 -12.95
CA GLU A 145 -7.95 -0.79 -12.94
C GLU A 145 -8.38 -2.24 -13.24
N ASP A 146 -7.84 -2.80 -14.33
CA ASP A 146 -7.95 -4.23 -14.60
C ASP A 146 -6.87 -4.99 -13.84
N HIS A 147 -7.28 -5.67 -12.77
CA HIS A 147 -6.39 -6.46 -11.90
C HIS A 147 -5.73 -7.65 -12.61
N VAL A 148 -6.34 -8.18 -13.68
CA VAL A 148 -5.72 -9.24 -14.50
C VAL A 148 -4.61 -8.63 -15.34
N ALA A 149 -4.90 -7.50 -15.98
CA ALA A 149 -3.91 -6.76 -16.75
C ALA A 149 -2.74 -6.32 -15.86
N LEU A 150 -3.01 -5.83 -14.65
CA LEU A 150 -1.97 -5.46 -13.67
C LEU A 150 -1.06 -6.66 -13.35
N TYR A 151 -1.63 -7.83 -13.03
CA TYR A 151 -0.85 -9.04 -12.73
C TYR A 151 0.13 -9.38 -13.87
N TYR A 152 -0.36 -9.43 -15.11
CA TYR A 152 0.49 -9.75 -16.25
C TYR A 152 1.46 -8.62 -16.61
N ALA A 153 1.09 -7.36 -16.39
CA ALA A 153 1.98 -6.22 -16.59
C ALA A 153 3.14 -6.25 -15.61
N LEU A 154 2.87 -6.44 -14.31
CA LEU A 154 3.91 -6.58 -13.28
C LEU A 154 4.82 -7.76 -13.58
N ARG A 155 4.25 -8.94 -13.84
CA ARG A 155 5.02 -10.14 -14.16
C ARG A 155 5.89 -9.99 -15.42
N ARG A 156 5.37 -9.36 -16.47
CA ARG A 156 6.11 -9.16 -17.74
C ARG A 156 7.24 -8.15 -17.60
N ASN A 157 7.08 -7.15 -16.76
CA ASN A 157 8.06 -6.07 -16.56
C ASN A 157 8.94 -6.28 -15.32
N ALA A 158 8.82 -7.40 -14.62
CA ALA A 158 9.74 -7.78 -13.55
C ALA A 158 11.17 -7.93 -14.12
N ASP A 159 12.13 -7.28 -13.48
CA ASP A 159 13.48 -7.03 -13.98
C ASP A 159 14.58 -7.30 -12.94
N GLY A 160 14.22 -7.84 -11.77
CA GLY A 160 15.15 -8.17 -10.69
C GLY A 160 14.76 -9.42 -9.91
N MET A 161 15.63 -9.86 -8.99
CA MET A 161 15.42 -11.06 -8.16
C MET A 161 15.11 -12.31 -9.03
N TYR A 162 16.06 -12.71 -9.86
CA TYR A 162 15.89 -13.88 -10.74
C TYR A 162 15.67 -15.15 -9.92
N ASN A 163 14.63 -15.89 -10.25
CA ASN A 163 14.27 -17.15 -9.62
C ASN A 163 14.62 -18.31 -10.56
N GLU A 164 15.69 -19.03 -10.23
CA GLU A 164 16.19 -20.16 -11.03
C GLU A 164 15.17 -21.29 -11.19
N LYS A 165 14.28 -21.48 -10.20
CA LYS A 165 13.28 -22.56 -10.22
C LYS A 165 12.18 -22.28 -11.24
N THR A 166 11.81 -21.02 -11.43
CA THR A 166 10.72 -20.62 -12.33
C THR A 166 11.22 -20.07 -13.66
N GLY A 167 12.51 -19.71 -13.74
CA GLY A 167 13.09 -19.03 -14.91
C GLY A 167 12.52 -17.63 -15.14
N LYS A 168 12.06 -16.96 -14.07
CA LYS A 168 11.40 -15.65 -14.10
C LYS A 168 11.98 -14.72 -13.03
N TYR A 169 11.73 -13.43 -13.19
CA TYR A 169 12.05 -12.41 -12.20
C TYR A 169 10.89 -12.24 -11.22
N ASP A 170 11.19 -12.27 -9.92
CA ASP A 170 10.22 -12.03 -8.85
C ASP A 170 10.25 -10.56 -8.36
N GLY A 171 11.27 -9.80 -8.76
CA GLY A 171 11.49 -8.42 -8.38
C GLY A 171 11.20 -7.45 -9.52
N ILE A 172 10.64 -6.29 -9.18
CA ILE A 172 10.46 -5.16 -10.08
C ILE A 172 11.11 -3.91 -9.49
N SER A 173 11.91 -3.21 -10.31
CA SER A 173 12.53 -1.94 -9.98
C SER A 173 11.47 -0.97 -9.47
N SER A 174 11.64 -0.50 -8.25
CA SER A 174 10.69 0.34 -7.55
C SER A 174 11.40 1.49 -6.88
N VAL A 175 10.84 2.69 -6.98
CA VAL A 175 11.38 3.89 -6.34
C VAL A 175 10.25 4.68 -5.69
N TYR A 176 10.41 4.97 -4.40
CA TYR A 176 9.58 5.91 -3.68
C TYR A 176 10.23 7.28 -3.67
N ARG A 177 9.47 8.28 -4.13
CA ARG A 177 9.83 9.68 -3.96
C ARG A 177 9.32 10.16 -2.62
N ILE A 178 10.20 10.72 -1.82
CA ILE A 178 9.87 11.28 -0.51
C ILE A 178 10.07 12.79 -0.51
N LYS A 179 9.15 13.48 0.18
CA LYS A 179 9.29 14.86 0.64
C LYS A 179 9.29 14.79 2.16
N MET A 180 10.21 15.51 2.79
CA MET A 180 10.40 15.45 4.24
C MET A 180 10.56 16.83 4.84
N SER A 181 10.26 16.93 6.12
CA SER A 181 10.49 18.08 6.98
C SER A 181 11.40 17.67 8.13
N SER A 182 12.22 18.60 8.62
CA SER A 182 13.12 18.36 9.75
C SER A 182 12.34 18.04 11.01
N ALA A 183 12.89 17.12 11.81
CA ALA A 183 12.35 16.74 13.09
C ALA A 183 13.47 16.27 14.03
N PHE A 184 13.21 16.29 15.33
CA PHE A 184 14.10 15.67 16.31
C PHE A 184 13.76 14.19 16.43
N VAL A 185 14.79 13.33 16.41
CA VAL A 185 14.61 11.89 16.63
C VAL A 185 14.98 11.57 18.06
N VAL A 186 14.06 10.95 18.80
CA VAL A 186 14.25 10.57 20.20
C VAL A 186 14.25 9.05 20.31
N ASP A 187 15.35 8.48 20.77
CA ASP A 187 15.41 7.06 21.09
C ASP A 187 14.66 6.81 22.41
N PRO A 188 13.71 5.85 22.46
CA PRO A 188 12.99 5.57 23.68
C PRO A 188 13.91 4.87 24.70
N VAL A 189 13.81 5.26 25.98
CA VAL A 189 14.62 4.69 27.07
C VAL A 189 14.38 3.17 27.24
N THR A 190 13.16 2.73 26.93
CA THR A 190 12.77 1.32 26.88
C THR A 190 12.32 0.99 25.47
N PRO A 191 12.70 -0.18 24.91
CA PRO A 191 12.12 -0.64 23.66
C PRO A 191 10.59 -0.63 23.74
N MET A 192 9.95 -0.11 22.70
CA MET A 192 8.49 -0.09 22.61
C MET A 192 8.07 -0.80 21.33
N GLU A 193 6.87 -1.35 21.33
CA GLU A 193 6.24 -1.92 20.14
C GLU A 193 5.47 -0.83 19.38
N ILE A 194 5.25 -1.06 18.08
CA ILE A 194 4.32 -0.24 17.29
C ILE A 194 2.94 -0.32 17.96
N PRO A 195 2.33 0.83 18.35
CA PRO A 195 1.03 0.83 19.00
C PRO A 195 0.01 0.13 18.13
N LYS A 196 -0.59 -0.94 18.68
CA LYS A 196 -1.64 -1.70 18.04
C LYS A 196 -3.01 -1.15 18.43
N LEU A 197 -3.80 -0.71 17.45
CA LEU A 197 -5.21 -0.40 17.70
C LEU A 197 -5.97 -1.71 17.93
N VAL A 198 -6.61 -1.85 19.10
CA VAL A 198 -7.21 -3.12 19.58
C VAL A 198 -8.23 -3.71 18.60
N LEU A 199 -9.01 -2.87 17.93
CA LEU A 199 -10.01 -3.32 16.94
C LEU A 199 -9.40 -3.65 15.57
N ASP A 200 -8.14 -3.29 15.33
CA ASP A 200 -7.51 -3.41 14.02
C ASP A 200 -6.53 -4.57 13.89
N GLU A 201 -6.10 -5.19 15.00
CA GLU A 201 -5.25 -6.40 14.95
C GLU A 201 -5.94 -7.57 14.21
N PRO A 202 -7.21 -7.91 14.49
CA PRO A 202 -7.90 -8.97 13.75
C PRO A 202 -8.06 -8.63 12.27
N ARG A 203 -8.27 -7.35 11.94
CA ARG A 203 -8.37 -6.87 10.55
C ARG A 203 -7.05 -7.01 9.81
N LYS A 204 -5.95 -6.63 10.45
CA LYS A 204 -4.60 -6.79 9.89
C LYS A 204 -4.28 -8.26 9.60
N ILE A 205 -4.62 -9.16 10.53
CA ILE A 205 -4.45 -10.60 10.33
C ILE A 205 -5.29 -11.07 9.14
N ALA A 206 -6.55 -10.65 9.06
CA ALA A 206 -7.44 -11.00 7.95
C ALA A 206 -6.95 -10.44 6.60
N PHE A 207 -6.44 -9.20 6.58
CA PHE A 207 -5.84 -8.57 5.41
C PHE A 207 -4.62 -9.34 4.91
N GLU A 208 -3.64 -9.64 5.78
CA GLU A 208 -2.44 -10.37 5.37
C GLU A 208 -2.77 -11.80 4.91
N ALA A 209 -3.74 -12.47 5.56
CA ALA A 209 -4.20 -13.78 5.10
C ALA A 209 -4.93 -13.71 3.74
N THR A 210 -5.72 -12.67 3.49
CA THR A 210 -6.38 -12.43 2.20
C THR A 210 -5.37 -12.12 1.10
N ARG A 211 -4.36 -11.30 1.40
CA ARG A 211 -3.23 -11.00 0.52
C ARG A 211 -2.50 -12.28 0.10
N LEU A 212 -2.18 -13.16 1.06
CA LEU A 212 -1.55 -14.45 0.79
C LEU A 212 -2.45 -15.39 -0.04
N ALA A 213 -3.75 -15.45 0.27
CA ALA A 213 -4.74 -16.20 -0.50
C ALA A 213 -4.82 -15.70 -1.96
N MET A 214 -4.85 -14.39 -2.16
CA MET A 214 -4.87 -13.77 -3.48
C MET A 214 -3.64 -14.14 -4.30
N MET A 215 -2.44 -14.00 -3.71
CA MET A 215 -1.19 -14.37 -4.38
C MET A 215 -1.18 -15.85 -4.77
N LYS A 216 -1.55 -16.74 -3.84
CA LYS A 216 -1.57 -18.18 -4.08
C LYS A 216 -2.61 -18.56 -5.14
N GLY A 217 -3.80 -17.95 -5.11
CA GLY A 217 -4.84 -18.18 -6.10
C GLY A 217 -4.41 -17.74 -7.49
N ALA A 218 -3.82 -16.55 -7.61
CA ALA A 218 -3.33 -16.03 -8.88
C ALA A 218 -2.23 -16.92 -9.49
N GLN A 219 -1.33 -17.44 -8.66
CA GLN A 219 -0.24 -18.31 -9.10
C GLN A 219 -0.71 -19.72 -9.46
N THR A 220 -1.54 -20.33 -8.62
CA THR A 220 -1.97 -21.73 -8.79
C THR A 220 -3.17 -21.90 -9.72
N ARG A 221 -3.92 -20.81 -9.94
CA ARG A 221 -5.24 -20.82 -10.59
C ARG A 221 -6.25 -21.72 -9.87
N ILE A 222 -6.02 -21.95 -8.57
CA ILE A 222 -6.93 -22.69 -7.69
C ILE A 222 -7.55 -21.66 -6.74
N PRO A 223 -8.89 -21.58 -6.64
CA PRO A 223 -9.55 -20.68 -5.71
C PRO A 223 -9.03 -20.87 -4.28
N GLN A 224 -8.72 -19.78 -3.58
CA GLN A 224 -8.27 -19.80 -2.19
C GLN A 224 -9.37 -19.29 -1.26
N LEU A 225 -9.51 -19.91 -0.10
CA LEU A 225 -10.46 -19.48 0.92
C LEU A 225 -10.15 -18.06 1.41
N VAL A 226 -11.18 -17.22 1.47
CA VAL A 226 -11.07 -15.90 2.10
C VAL A 226 -11.28 -16.04 3.62
N PRO A 227 -10.33 -15.57 4.45
CA PRO A 227 -10.46 -15.62 5.91
C PRO A 227 -11.58 -14.69 6.41
N PRO A 228 -12.23 -15.00 7.54
CA PRO A 228 -13.16 -14.08 8.19
C PRO A 228 -12.44 -12.83 8.72
N GLY A 229 -13.18 -11.73 8.92
CA GLY A 229 -12.71 -10.56 9.68
C GLY A 229 -12.31 -9.34 8.85
N THR A 230 -12.36 -9.44 7.53
CA THR A 230 -12.16 -8.35 6.57
C THR A 230 -13.42 -8.20 5.71
N SER A 231 -13.74 -7.00 5.22
CA SER A 231 -14.79 -6.85 4.20
C SER A 231 -14.31 -7.25 2.81
N GLU A 232 -13.01 -7.32 2.63
CA GLU A 232 -12.33 -7.54 1.37
C GLU A 232 -12.52 -9.00 0.96
N ALA A 233 -13.36 -9.21 -0.06
CA ALA A 233 -13.72 -10.51 -0.61
C ALA A 233 -14.47 -11.49 0.33
N ALA A 234 -14.73 -11.13 1.59
CA ALA A 234 -15.37 -12.03 2.56
C ALA A 234 -16.89 -11.81 2.71
N VAL A 235 -17.43 -10.64 2.40
CA VAL A 235 -18.89 -10.38 2.49
C VAL A 235 -19.59 -10.72 1.18
N GLY A 236 -20.86 -11.16 1.24
CA GLY A 236 -21.69 -11.47 0.06
C GLY A 236 -21.83 -10.32 -0.93
N ILE A 237 -21.51 -9.10 -0.48
CA ILE A 237 -21.35 -7.91 -1.31
C ILE A 237 -20.39 -8.14 -2.49
N MET A 238 -19.40 -9.02 -2.38
CA MET A 238 -18.50 -9.33 -3.49
C MET A 238 -19.30 -9.87 -4.68
N GLU A 239 -20.15 -10.87 -4.45
CA GLU A 239 -20.97 -11.48 -5.51
C GLU A 239 -22.02 -10.49 -6.08
N GLY A 240 -22.49 -9.52 -5.27
CA GLY A 240 -23.50 -8.54 -5.68
C GLY A 240 -22.98 -7.20 -6.23
N LEU A 241 -21.74 -6.79 -5.93
CA LEU A 241 -21.12 -5.54 -6.43
C LEU A 241 -20.10 -5.77 -7.56
N LEU A 242 -19.82 -7.02 -7.90
CA LEU A 242 -18.96 -7.37 -9.03
C LEU A 242 -19.67 -7.22 -10.39
N GLU A 243 -20.97 -6.90 -10.46
CA GLU A 243 -21.72 -6.83 -11.73
C GLU A 243 -21.07 -5.90 -12.77
N ASP A 244 -20.38 -4.83 -12.34
CA ASP A 244 -19.73 -3.85 -13.22
C ASP A 244 -18.19 -3.90 -13.17
N LEU A 245 -17.60 -4.90 -12.51
CA LEU A 245 -16.14 -5.03 -12.39
C LEU A 245 -15.57 -5.79 -13.60
N PRO A 246 -14.69 -5.20 -14.43
CA PRO A 246 -14.09 -5.89 -15.58
C PRO A 246 -13.35 -7.18 -15.19
N SER A 247 -12.80 -7.22 -13.98
CA SER A 247 -12.07 -8.36 -13.42
C SER A 247 -12.90 -9.25 -12.49
N ALA A 248 -14.24 -9.12 -12.48
CA ALA A 248 -15.15 -9.88 -11.62
C ALA A 248 -14.91 -11.39 -11.71
N ASP A 249 -14.89 -11.90 -12.94
CA ASP A 249 -14.70 -13.32 -13.25
C ASP A 249 -13.36 -13.87 -12.71
N TYR A 250 -12.32 -13.04 -12.72
CA TYR A 250 -11.01 -13.40 -12.21
C TYR A 250 -11.01 -13.49 -10.69
N PHE A 251 -11.61 -12.52 -10.00
CA PHE A 251 -11.71 -12.56 -8.55
C PHE A 251 -12.52 -13.77 -8.06
N LEU A 252 -13.65 -14.06 -8.70
CA LEU A 252 -14.49 -15.23 -8.35
C LEU A 252 -13.77 -16.57 -8.59
N LYS A 253 -12.82 -16.62 -9.54
CA LYS A 253 -12.00 -17.81 -9.82
C LYS A 253 -10.73 -17.88 -8.96
N THR A 254 -10.34 -16.79 -8.33
CA THR A 254 -9.10 -16.68 -7.54
C THR A 254 -9.38 -16.79 -6.04
N LEU A 255 -10.47 -16.19 -5.57
CA LEU A 255 -10.89 -16.14 -4.18
C LEU A 255 -12.24 -16.85 -4.04
N TYR A 256 -12.29 -17.80 -3.11
CA TYR A 256 -13.51 -18.51 -2.75
C TYR A 256 -14.05 -17.93 -1.45
N ARG A 257 -15.15 -17.19 -1.57
CA ARG A 257 -15.95 -16.77 -0.43
C ARG A 257 -16.70 -17.98 0.12
N GLN A 258 -16.33 -18.44 1.31
CA GLN A 258 -17.13 -19.42 2.02
C GLN A 258 -18.37 -18.74 2.59
N ARG A 259 -19.51 -19.44 2.64
CA ARG A 259 -20.63 -18.99 3.46
C ARG A 259 -20.27 -19.18 4.93
N TYR A 260 -20.31 -18.11 5.71
CA TYR A 260 -20.10 -18.18 7.15
C TYR A 260 -21.40 -18.55 7.88
N GLU A 261 -21.25 -19.16 9.05
CA GLU A 261 -22.39 -19.47 9.92
C GLU A 261 -23.10 -18.18 10.35
N GLY A 262 -24.44 -18.17 10.23
CA GLY A 262 -25.27 -17.03 10.63
C GLY A 262 -25.30 -15.86 9.65
N GLU A 263 -24.88 -16.04 8.39
CA GLU A 263 -25.07 -15.02 7.34
C GLU A 263 -26.54 -14.63 7.17
N ASP A 264 -26.79 -13.35 6.92
CA ASP A 264 -28.12 -12.86 6.54
C ASP A 264 -28.47 -13.18 5.07
N GLU A 265 -29.68 -12.78 4.66
CA GLU A 265 -30.18 -13.00 3.28
C GLU A 265 -29.32 -12.33 2.19
N ASN A 266 -28.51 -11.35 2.55
CA ASN A 266 -27.60 -10.62 1.65
C ASN A 266 -26.16 -11.15 1.75
N GLY A 267 -25.93 -12.26 2.47
CA GLY A 267 -24.61 -12.86 2.65
C GLY A 267 -23.70 -12.06 3.59
N PHE A 268 -24.24 -11.22 4.47
CA PHE A 268 -23.46 -10.53 5.49
C PHE A 268 -23.32 -11.42 6.73
N PRO A 269 -22.08 -11.77 7.13
CA PRO A 269 -21.85 -12.56 8.33
C PRO A 269 -22.07 -11.73 9.61
N PRO A 270 -22.34 -12.36 10.77
CA PRO A 270 -22.66 -11.63 12.01
C PRO A 270 -21.58 -10.65 12.48
N TRP A 271 -20.30 -10.96 12.21
CA TRP A 271 -19.17 -10.08 12.55
C TRP A 271 -19.05 -8.84 11.64
N SER A 272 -19.81 -8.80 10.54
CA SER A 272 -19.80 -7.69 9.58
C SER A 272 -20.76 -6.55 9.96
N ASP A 273 -21.51 -6.69 11.05
CA ASP A 273 -22.49 -5.68 11.50
C ASP A 273 -21.89 -4.29 11.73
N GLN A 274 -20.62 -4.21 12.16
CA GLN A 274 -19.87 -2.96 12.28
C GLN A 274 -19.64 -2.23 10.93
N TYR A 275 -19.84 -2.92 9.81
CA TYR A 275 -19.71 -2.41 8.44
C TYR A 275 -21.07 -2.11 7.79
N ARG A 276 -22.20 -2.41 8.46
CA ARG A 276 -23.55 -2.00 8.02
C ARG A 276 -23.73 -0.49 8.20
N ARG A 277 -22.93 0.33 7.52
CA ARG A 277 -23.11 1.78 7.45
C ARG A 277 -24.26 2.18 6.52
N TYR A 278 -24.77 1.24 5.73
CA TYR A 278 -25.89 1.45 4.81
C TYR A 278 -27.06 0.56 5.19
N LYS A 279 -28.23 1.18 5.45
CA LYS A 279 -29.50 0.48 5.20
C LYS A 279 -29.58 0.23 3.69
N PRO A 280 -29.87 -1.00 3.23
CA PRO A 280 -29.95 -1.27 1.80
C PRO A 280 -30.90 -0.26 1.15
N MET A 281 -30.43 0.45 0.12
CA MET A 281 -31.37 1.15 -0.76
C MET A 281 -32.26 0.06 -1.34
N LYS A 282 -33.59 0.22 -1.20
CA LYS A 282 -34.56 -0.65 -1.87
C LYS A 282 -34.12 -0.80 -3.32
N ALA A 283 -34.01 -2.05 -3.79
CA ALA A 283 -33.68 -2.35 -5.18
C ALA A 283 -34.49 -1.41 -6.08
N GLN A 284 -33.80 -0.53 -6.82
CA GLN A 284 -34.50 0.27 -7.80
C GLN A 284 -35.02 -0.71 -8.85
N PRO A 285 -36.32 -0.67 -9.19
CA PRO A 285 -36.83 -1.50 -10.28
C PRO A 285 -36.01 -1.18 -11.53
N LYS A 286 -35.49 -2.23 -12.18
CA LYS A 286 -34.74 -2.10 -13.44
C LYS A 286 -35.56 -1.21 -14.38
N LYS A 287 -35.05 0.00 -14.65
CA LYS A 287 -35.68 0.85 -15.67
C LYS A 287 -35.68 0.06 -16.98
N PRO A 288 -36.81 -0.06 -17.69
CA PRO A 288 -36.84 -0.68 -19.00
C PRO A 288 -35.75 -0.04 -19.85
N GLN A 289 -34.88 -0.88 -20.39
CA GLN A 289 -33.82 -0.47 -21.29
C GLN A 289 -34.48 0.30 -22.42
N GLN A 290 -34.26 1.61 -22.46
CA GLN A 290 -34.85 2.48 -23.47
C GLN A 290 -34.28 2.00 -24.81
N GLN A 291 -35.12 1.39 -25.64
CA GLN A 291 -34.75 1.04 -27.01
C GLN A 291 -34.29 2.32 -27.69
N VAL A 292 -33.00 2.40 -27.96
CA VAL A 292 -32.44 3.45 -28.80
C VAL A 292 -32.96 3.16 -30.20
N ASN A 293 -34.01 3.87 -30.62
CA ASN A 293 -34.49 3.82 -31.99
C ASN A 293 -33.34 4.24 -32.89
N ALA A 294 -32.87 3.32 -33.73
CA ALA A 294 -31.93 3.59 -34.80
C ALA A 294 -32.58 4.57 -35.79
N GLY A 295 -32.36 5.86 -35.57
CA GLY A 295 -32.71 6.92 -36.52
C GLY A 295 -31.87 6.73 -37.78
N SER A 296 -32.55 6.44 -38.88
CA SER A 296 -31.99 6.42 -40.23
C SER A 296 -31.33 7.76 -40.55
N VAL A 297 -30.00 7.79 -40.62
CA VAL A 297 -29.27 8.93 -41.20
C VAL A 297 -29.24 8.73 -42.72
N THR A 298 -30.17 9.36 -43.42
CA THR A 298 -30.09 9.57 -44.86
C THR A 298 -29.09 10.71 -45.12
N ALA A 299 -27.92 10.36 -45.63
CA ALA A 299 -26.98 11.33 -46.19
C ALA A 299 -27.51 11.81 -47.54
N SER A 300 -28.00 13.05 -47.60
CA SER A 300 -28.22 13.77 -48.84
C SER A 300 -26.93 14.47 -49.23
N ALA A 301 -26.20 13.90 -50.18
CA ALA A 301 -25.25 14.64 -51.00
C ALA A 301 -26.00 15.32 -52.15
N THR A 302 -25.71 16.59 -52.41
CA THR A 302 -26.02 17.26 -53.69
C THR A 302 -25.07 18.47 -53.83
N PRO A 303 -24.82 18.96 -55.05
CA PRO A 303 -23.50 19.02 -55.70
C PRO A 303 -22.75 20.33 -55.46
#